data_AF-A0A820NSW1-F1
#
_entry.id   AF-A0A820NSW1-F1
#
_cell.length_a   1.000
_cell.length_b   1.000
_cell.length_c   1.000
_cell.angle_alpha   90.00
_cell.angle_beta   90.00
_cell.angle_gamma   90.00
#
_symmetry.space_group_name_H-M   'P 1'
#
loop_
_entity.id
_entity.type
_entity.pdbx_description
1 polymer ?
#
loop_
_entity_poly.entity_id
_entity_poly.type
_entity_poly.pdbx_seq_one_letter_code
_entity_poly.pdbx_strand_id
1 'polypeptide(L)'
;SLQSCGGQIIYPKGYLKQTFDYLQSKGILCLVDEVQTGFGRTGTHFWAYQSYEEDIVPDFITMGKSMGNGFPVASLVTRRDITQKFDINGIEYFNTYGGNPVSCRAAIAVIDIIEKEKLMENALNVGNYLLSKFREIQKKYPIVGDVRG
;
A
#
# COMPACT_ATOMS: atom_id res chain seq x y z
N SER A 1 -2.84 0.27 -4.47
CA SER A 1 -2.05 -0.89 -4.81
C SER A 1 -1.65 -0.80 -6.26
N LEU A 2 -0.41 -1.17 -6.56
CA LEU A 2 0.14 -1.25 -7.91
C LEU A 2 1.22 -2.34 -7.91
N GLN A 3 1.49 -2.94 -9.07
CA GLN A 3 2.44 -4.05 -9.14
C GLN A 3 3.87 -3.51 -9.22
N SER A 4 4.54 -3.42 -8.07
CA SER A 4 5.88 -2.83 -8.00
C SER A 4 6.98 -3.76 -8.54
N CYS A 5 7.23 -4.92 -7.93
CA CYS A 5 8.29 -5.83 -8.41
C CYS A 5 8.04 -6.41 -9.82
N GLY A 6 6.81 -6.28 -10.34
CA GLY A 6 6.48 -6.59 -11.74
C GLY A 6 6.79 -5.46 -12.73
N GLY A 7 7.46 -4.40 -12.27
CA GLY A 7 7.90 -3.30 -13.11
C GLY A 7 7.12 -2.00 -12.93
N GLN A 8 6.69 -1.66 -11.71
CA GLN A 8 5.98 -0.41 -11.39
C GLN A 8 4.74 -0.20 -12.27
N ILE A 9 3.85 -1.20 -12.33
CA ILE A 9 2.68 -1.20 -13.22
C ILE A 9 1.53 -0.43 -12.57
N ILE A 10 1.22 0.73 -13.13
CA ILE A 10 0.03 1.52 -12.80
C ILE A 10 -1.17 0.89 -13.51
N TYR A 11 -2.25 0.63 -12.78
CA TYR A 11 -3.44 0.04 -13.40
C TYR A 11 -4.19 1.05 -14.28
N PRO A 12 -4.84 0.59 -15.36
CA PRO A 12 -5.74 1.44 -16.12
C PRO A 12 -6.85 2.03 -15.24
N LYS A 13 -7.30 3.25 -15.57
CA LYS A 13 -8.42 3.89 -14.86
C LYS A 13 -9.63 2.95 -14.81
N GLY A 14 -10.25 2.83 -13.63
CA GLY A 14 -11.42 1.98 -13.40
C GLY A 14 -11.13 0.48 -13.24
N TYR A 15 -9.92 -0.01 -13.56
CA TYR A 15 -9.58 -1.43 -13.44
C TYR A 15 -9.80 -1.95 -12.02
N LEU A 16 -9.24 -1.26 -11.02
CA LEU A 16 -9.30 -1.70 -9.62
C LEU A 16 -10.74 -1.67 -9.11
N LYS A 17 -11.49 -0.59 -9.39
CA LYS A 17 -12.90 -0.45 -8.98
C LYS A 17 -13.78 -1.54 -9.57
N GLN A 18 -13.72 -1.74 -10.88
CA GLN A 18 -14.52 -2.76 -11.56
C GLN A 18 -14.21 -4.17 -11.06
N THR A 19 -12.93 -4.45 -10.78
CA THR A 19 -12.51 -5.72 -10.19
C THR A 19 -13.12 -5.91 -8.82
N PHE A 20 -13.06 -4.90 -7.95
CA PHE A 20 -13.61 -4.96 -6.60
C PHE A 20 -15.13 -5.13 -6.61
N ASP A 21 -15.84 -4.33 -7.40
CA ASP A 21 -17.30 -4.43 -7.53
C ASP A 21 -17.73 -5.82 -8.00
N TYR A 22 -17.00 -6.37 -8.98
CA TYR A 22 -17.26 -7.72 -9.46
C TYR A 22 -17.05 -8.77 -8.37
N LEU A 23 -15.92 -8.74 -7.66
CA LEU A 23 -15.62 -9.71 -6.60
C LEU A 23 -16.62 -9.61 -5.44
N GLN A 24 -16.96 -8.40 -5.02
CA GLN A 24 -17.97 -8.15 -3.99
C GLN A 24 -19.34 -8.68 -4.40
N SER A 25 -19.76 -8.49 -5.67
CA SER A 25 -21.02 -9.03 -6.19
C SER A 25 -21.10 -10.56 -6.16
N LYS A 26 -19.95 -11.23 -6.03
CA LYS A 26 -19.84 -12.70 -5.91
C LYS A 26 -19.58 -13.17 -4.48
N GLY A 27 -19.56 -12.27 -3.50
CA GLY A 27 -19.21 -12.60 -2.12
C GLY A 27 -17.75 -13.05 -1.95
N ILE A 28 -16.87 -12.68 -2.88
CA ILE A 28 -15.43 -13.01 -2.82
C ILE A 28 -14.72 -11.92 -2.02
N LEU A 29 -13.89 -12.33 -1.06
CA LEU A 29 -13.11 -11.41 -0.23
C LEU A 29 -11.95 -10.80 -1.03
N CYS A 30 -11.76 -9.49 -0.87
CA CYS A 30 -10.74 -8.70 -1.52
C CYS A 30 -9.61 -8.33 -0.56
N LEU A 31 -8.39 -8.73 -0.90
CA LEU A 31 -7.17 -8.32 -0.21
C LEU A 31 -6.39 -7.34 -1.08
N VAL A 32 -5.94 -6.23 -0.49
CA VAL A 32 -4.94 -5.35 -1.10
C VAL A 32 -3.59 -5.55 -0.40
N ASP A 33 -2.56 -5.77 -1.22
CA ASP A 33 -1.19 -5.74 -0.74
C ASP A 33 -0.64 -4.31 -0.84
N GLU A 34 -0.45 -3.70 0.33
CA GLU A 34 0.11 -2.36 0.51
C GLU A 34 1.49 -2.43 1.18
N VAL A 35 2.14 -3.61 1.22
CA VAL A 35 3.46 -3.79 1.85
C VAL A 35 4.49 -2.86 1.23
N GLN A 36 4.43 -2.60 -0.08
CA GLN A 36 5.36 -1.68 -0.75
C GLN A 36 4.80 -0.27 -0.97
N THR A 37 3.48 -0.17 -1.11
CA THR A 37 2.82 1.02 -1.67
C THR A 37 2.05 1.82 -0.62
N GLY A 38 1.86 1.27 0.58
CA GLY A 38 1.31 1.99 1.72
C GLY A 38 2.31 2.94 2.39
N PHE A 39 1.87 3.58 3.47
CA PHE A 39 2.62 4.62 4.20
C PHE A 39 3.02 5.79 3.30
N GLY A 40 2.12 6.21 2.41
CA GLY A 40 2.31 7.45 1.67
C GLY A 40 3.27 7.38 0.49
N ARG A 41 3.65 6.17 0.03
CA ARG A 41 4.65 5.99 -1.03
C ARG A 41 4.34 6.74 -2.32
N THR A 42 3.06 6.79 -2.71
CA THR A 42 2.60 7.49 -3.93
C THR A 42 2.38 9.00 -3.70
N GLY A 43 2.52 9.48 -2.46
CA GLY A 43 2.41 10.88 -2.08
C GLY A 43 0.98 11.43 -1.98
N THR A 44 0.03 10.92 -2.76
CA THR A 44 -1.36 11.44 -2.76
C THR A 44 -2.22 10.84 -1.65
N HIS A 45 -1.98 9.58 -1.29
CA HIS A 45 -2.78 8.85 -0.31
C HIS A 45 -1.86 8.03 0.60
N PHE A 46 -2.31 7.76 1.82
CA PHE A 46 -1.57 6.90 2.74
C PHE A 46 -1.53 5.46 2.24
N TRP A 47 -2.65 4.97 1.68
CA TRP A 47 -2.75 3.68 1.00
C TRP A 47 -2.91 3.89 -0.50
N ALA A 48 -2.09 3.22 -1.30
CA ALA A 48 -2.07 3.47 -2.74
C ALA A 48 -3.34 2.99 -3.46
N TYR A 49 -4.19 2.16 -2.87
CA TYR A 49 -5.41 1.69 -3.56
C TYR A 49 -6.44 2.82 -3.65
N GLN A 50 -6.41 3.75 -2.70
CA GLN A 50 -7.29 4.91 -2.65
C GLN A 50 -7.00 5.90 -3.78
N SER A 51 -5.79 5.88 -4.37
CA SER A 51 -5.47 6.75 -5.50
C SER A 51 -6.20 6.38 -6.80
N TYR A 52 -6.90 5.25 -6.84
CA TYR A 52 -7.71 4.86 -8.00
C TYR A 52 -9.15 5.32 -7.87
N GLU A 53 -9.80 5.04 -6.74
CA GLU A 53 -11.12 5.53 -6.37
C GLU A 53 -11.21 5.52 -4.82
N GLU A 54 -11.79 6.58 -4.23
CA GLU A 54 -11.85 6.76 -2.76
C GLU A 54 -12.81 5.78 -2.07
N ASP A 55 -13.79 5.24 -2.79
CA ASP A 55 -14.85 4.38 -2.27
C ASP A 55 -14.49 2.88 -2.24
N ILE A 56 -13.27 2.52 -2.65
CA ILE A 56 -12.77 1.15 -2.56
C ILE A 56 -12.53 0.79 -1.09
N VAL A 57 -13.28 -0.19 -0.58
CA VAL A 57 -13.10 -0.73 0.78
C VAL A 57 -12.71 -2.21 0.68
N PRO A 58 -11.44 -2.57 0.90
CA PRO A 58 -10.99 -3.97 0.90
C PRO A 58 -11.41 -4.71 2.18
N ASP A 59 -11.49 -6.03 2.09
CA ASP A 59 -11.68 -6.91 3.25
C ASP A 59 -10.41 -7.08 4.07
N PHE A 60 -9.25 -7.02 3.40
CA PHE A 60 -7.94 -7.17 4.01
C PHE A 60 -6.93 -6.17 3.43
N ILE A 61 -6.02 -5.69 4.29
CA ILE A 61 -4.86 -4.89 3.91
C ILE A 61 -3.62 -5.52 4.53
N THR A 62 -2.64 -5.92 3.72
CA THR A 62 -1.31 -6.31 4.22
C THR A 62 -0.36 -5.13 4.20
N MET A 63 0.45 -5.00 5.25
CA MET A 63 1.43 -3.93 5.40
C MET A 63 2.70 -4.41 6.10
N GLY A 64 3.81 -3.72 5.84
CA GLY A 64 5.16 -4.05 6.31
C GLY A 64 6.15 -3.03 5.76
N LYS A 65 7.38 -3.43 5.43
CA LYS A 65 8.45 -2.58 4.85
C LYS A 65 8.53 -1.19 5.50
N SER A 66 7.92 -0.17 4.88
CA SER A 66 7.87 1.20 5.38
C SER A 66 7.28 1.29 6.77
N MET A 67 6.37 0.39 7.15
CA MET A 67 5.76 0.33 8.49
C MET A 67 6.78 0.41 9.62
N GLY A 68 7.91 -0.29 9.52
CA GLY A 68 8.98 -0.23 10.53
C GLY A 68 10.21 0.55 10.11
N ASN A 69 10.25 1.03 8.87
CA ASN A 69 11.37 1.75 8.25
C ASN A 69 12.76 1.17 8.62
N GLY A 70 12.93 -0.14 8.46
CA GLY A 70 14.15 -0.87 8.82
C GLY A 70 14.04 -1.73 10.08
N PHE A 71 13.04 -1.49 10.94
CA PHE A 71 12.70 -2.38 12.05
C PHE A 71 11.71 -3.47 11.61
N PRO A 72 11.88 -4.75 11.98
CA PRO A 72 10.97 -5.82 11.58
C PRO A 72 9.56 -5.65 12.17
N VAL A 73 8.58 -5.36 11.32
CA VAL A 73 7.16 -5.31 11.68
C VAL A 73 6.30 -5.47 10.42
N ALA A 74 5.20 -6.20 10.57
CA ALA A 74 4.19 -6.37 9.54
C ALA A 74 2.81 -6.48 10.22
N SER A 75 1.75 -6.20 9.46
CA SER A 75 0.38 -6.32 9.94
C SER A 75 -0.56 -6.74 8.82
N LEU A 76 -1.63 -7.43 9.22
CA LEU A 76 -2.80 -7.69 8.41
C LEU A 76 -3.97 -6.99 9.11
N VAL A 77 -4.61 -6.05 8.43
CA VAL A 77 -5.84 -5.40 8.90
C VAL A 77 -7.02 -6.03 8.17
N THR A 78 -8.11 -6.31 8.89
CA THR A 78 -9.34 -6.88 8.31
C THR A 78 -10.59 -6.39 9.04
N ARG A 79 -11.76 -6.63 8.45
CA ARG A 79 -13.06 -6.27 9.01
C ARG A 79 -13.41 -7.12 10.24
N ARG A 80 -14.14 -6.52 11.18
CA ARG A 80 -14.52 -7.17 12.44
C ARG A 80 -15.41 -8.39 12.25
N ASP A 81 -16.31 -8.36 11.27
CA ASP A 81 -17.19 -9.51 10.95
C ASP A 81 -16.40 -10.72 10.43
N ILE A 82 -15.22 -10.49 9.83
CA ILE A 82 -14.30 -11.54 9.40
C ILE A 82 -13.52 -12.09 10.60
N THR A 83 -12.96 -11.23 11.46
CA THR A 83 -12.24 -11.70 12.66
C THR A 83 -13.17 -12.48 13.58
N GLN A 84 -14.41 -12.05 13.77
CA GLN A 84 -15.39 -12.76 14.58
C GLN A 84 -15.66 -14.18 14.09
N LYS A 85 -15.63 -14.43 12.77
CA LYS A 85 -15.77 -15.78 12.20
C LYS A 85 -14.55 -16.64 12.44
N PHE A 86 -13.36 -16.03 12.44
CA PHE A 86 -12.10 -16.70 12.75
C PHE A 86 -12.04 -17.10 14.25
N ASP A 87 -12.55 -16.23 15.13
CA ASP A 87 -12.53 -16.45 16.58
C ASP A 87 -13.51 -17.54 17.08
N ILE A 88 -14.46 -18.00 16.25
CA ILE A 88 -15.47 -19.01 16.64
C ILE A 88 -14.82 -20.30 17.14
N ASN A 89 -13.65 -20.64 16.62
CA ASN A 89 -12.91 -21.84 16.96
C ASN A 89 -11.83 -21.61 18.05
N GLY A 90 -11.73 -20.41 18.60
CA GLY A 90 -10.67 -20.00 19.53
C GLY A 90 -9.46 -19.37 18.83
N ILE A 91 -8.32 -19.25 19.54
CA ILE A 91 -7.08 -18.67 19.00
C ILE A 91 -6.44 -19.69 18.05
N GLU A 92 -6.70 -19.55 16.75
CA GLU A 92 -6.13 -20.43 15.71
C GLU A 92 -4.78 -19.94 15.17
N TYR A 93 -4.44 -18.67 15.39
CA TYR A 93 -3.20 -18.05 14.90
C TYR A 93 -2.45 -17.33 16.01
N PHE A 94 -1.16 -17.64 16.14
CA PHE A 94 -0.26 -17.03 17.12
C PHE A 94 1.14 -16.82 16.52
N ASN A 95 1.80 -15.73 16.94
CA ASN A 95 3.19 -15.46 16.62
C ASN A 95 3.90 -14.96 17.89
N THR A 96 5.00 -15.63 18.28
CA THR A 96 5.80 -15.30 19.47
C THR A 96 6.20 -13.82 19.54
N TYR A 97 6.50 -13.20 18.40
CA TYR A 97 6.90 -11.79 18.32
C TYR A 97 5.78 -10.88 17.79
N GLY A 98 4.61 -11.45 17.48
CA GLY A 98 3.45 -10.71 17.03
C GLY A 98 2.99 -9.70 18.08
N GLY A 99 2.86 -8.43 17.70
CA GLY A 99 2.43 -7.37 18.62
C GLY A 99 3.46 -6.98 19.68
N ASN A 100 4.76 -7.30 19.50
CA ASN A 100 5.76 -6.91 20.48
C ASN A 100 5.86 -5.37 20.61
N PRO A 101 5.96 -4.82 21.84
CA PRO A 101 5.92 -3.37 22.06
C PRO A 101 7.01 -2.56 21.35
N VAL A 102 8.20 -3.14 21.15
CA VAL A 102 9.32 -2.45 20.49
C VAL A 102 8.99 -2.21 19.01
N SER A 103 8.47 -3.23 18.33
CA SER A 103 8.05 -3.12 16.93
C SER A 103 6.86 -2.17 16.76
N CYS A 104 5.89 -2.24 17.67
CA CYS A 104 4.77 -1.30 17.68
C CYS A 104 5.25 0.15 17.87
N ARG A 105 6.22 0.38 18.78
CA ARG A 105 6.77 1.72 19.01
C ARG A 105 7.55 2.24 17.80
N ALA A 106 8.33 1.39 17.14
CA ALA A 106 8.99 1.74 15.89
C ALA A 106 7.98 2.15 14.82
N ALA A 107 6.89 1.39 14.65
CA ALA A 107 5.85 1.70 13.68
C ALA A 107 5.11 3.01 13.98
N ILE A 108 4.79 3.28 15.25
CA ILE A 108 4.19 4.55 15.68
C ILE A 108 5.13 5.73 15.35
N ALA A 109 6.42 5.60 15.69
CA ALA A 109 7.40 6.65 15.41
C ALA A 109 7.53 6.94 13.90
N VAL A 110 7.43 5.92 13.06
CA VAL A 110 7.41 6.11 11.59
C VAL A 110 6.19 6.91 11.16
N ILE A 111 4.99 6.58 11.66
CA ILE A 111 3.77 7.31 11.34
C ILE A 111 3.88 8.78 11.77
N ASP A 112 4.36 9.03 13.00
CA ASP A 112 4.58 10.38 13.54
C ASP A 112 5.51 11.20 12.63
N ILE A 113 6.59 10.59 12.15
CA ILE A 113 7.56 11.26 11.26
C ILE A 113 6.94 11.53 9.88
N ILE A 114 6.19 10.58 9.31
CA ILE A 114 5.51 10.78 8.02
C ILE A 114 4.61 12.00 8.06
N GLU A 115 3.84 12.17 9.14
CA GLU A 115 2.95 13.30 9.33
C GLU A 115 3.73 14.59 9.61
N LYS A 116 4.61 14.59 10.61
CA LYS A 116 5.33 15.79 11.08
C LYS A 116 6.24 16.39 10.01
N GLU A 117 6.94 15.55 9.25
CA GLU A 117 7.87 15.98 8.20
C GLU A 117 7.20 16.10 6.83
N LYS A 118 5.88 15.89 6.75
CA LYS A 118 5.10 15.96 5.51
C LYS A 118 5.69 15.08 4.40
N LEU A 119 6.09 13.86 4.75
CA LEU A 119 6.83 13.00 3.82
C LEU A 119 6.01 12.59 2.60
N MET A 120 4.68 12.57 2.70
CA MET A 120 3.78 12.37 1.56
C MET A 120 3.87 13.51 0.55
N GLU A 121 3.85 14.75 1.01
CA GLU A 121 4.01 15.94 0.15
C GLU A 121 5.39 15.93 -0.52
N ASN A 122 6.43 15.60 0.25
CA ASN A 122 7.78 15.44 -0.31
C ASN A 122 7.84 14.31 -1.36
N ALA A 123 7.23 13.16 -1.11
CA ALA A 123 7.17 12.06 -2.07
C ALA A 123 6.46 12.48 -3.37
N LEU A 124 5.37 13.23 -3.27
CA LEU A 124 4.67 13.77 -4.44
C LEU A 124 5.55 14.76 -5.22
N ASN A 125 6.15 15.73 -4.53
CA ASN A 125 6.95 16.79 -5.16
C ASN A 125 8.21 16.23 -5.84
N VAL A 126 8.99 15.44 -5.10
CA VAL A 126 10.24 14.86 -5.61
C VAL A 126 9.95 13.76 -6.64
N GLY A 127 8.90 12.96 -6.43
CA GLY A 127 8.45 11.95 -7.40
C GLY A 127 8.09 12.55 -8.75
N ASN A 128 7.27 13.61 -8.75
CA ASN A 128 6.91 14.35 -9.96
C ASN A 128 8.14 14.96 -10.65
N TYR A 129 9.07 15.52 -9.87
CA TYR A 129 10.32 16.02 -10.41
C TYR A 129 11.13 14.92 -11.11
N LEU A 130 11.32 13.77 -10.46
CA LEU A 130 12.06 12.63 -11.04
C LEU A 130 11.38 12.08 -12.30
N LEU A 131 10.06 11.90 -12.29
CA LEU A 131 9.30 11.48 -13.47
C LEU A 131 9.47 12.45 -14.64
N SER A 132 9.48 13.76 -14.39
CA SER A 132 9.73 14.76 -15.43
C SER A 132 11.10 14.59 -16.06
N LYS A 133 12.14 14.35 -15.25
CA LYS A 133 13.51 14.13 -15.72
C LYS A 133 13.70 12.82 -16.46
N PHE A 134 13.06 11.74 -16.02
CA PHE A 134 13.08 10.48 -16.76
C PHE A 134 12.35 10.60 -18.10
N ARG A 135 11.27 11.37 -18.20
CA ARG A 135 10.60 11.67 -19.48
C ARG A 135 11.46 12.52 -20.42
N GLU A 136 12.27 13.43 -19.90
CA GLU A 136 13.28 14.16 -20.71
C GLU A 136 14.31 13.18 -21.30
N ILE A 137 14.80 12.23 -20.49
CA ILE A 137 15.73 11.17 -20.93
C ILE A 137 15.07 10.28 -21.98
N GLN A 138 13.81 9.88 -21.78
CA GLN A 138 13.05 9.05 -22.72
C GLN A 138 13.01 9.66 -24.12
N LYS A 139 12.82 10.98 -24.23
CA LYS A 139 12.82 11.70 -25.52
C LYS A 139 14.16 11.66 -26.25
N LYS A 140 15.27 11.52 -25.52
CA LYS A 140 16.63 11.51 -26.06
C LYS A 140 17.11 10.13 -26.47
N TYR A 141 16.63 9.08 -25.81
CA TYR A 141 17.14 7.71 -25.99
C TYR A 141 16.02 6.73 -26.37
N PRO A 142 15.92 6.33 -27.65
CA PRO A 142 14.86 5.45 -28.13
C PRO A 142 14.78 4.07 -27.44
N ILE A 143 15.85 3.64 -26.76
CA ILE A 143 15.87 2.40 -25.97
C ILE A 143 14.93 2.46 -24.75
N VAL A 144 14.56 3.66 -24.29
CA VAL A 144 13.65 3.83 -23.16
C VAL A 144 12.21 3.77 -23.68
N GLY A 145 11.60 2.59 -23.62
CA GLY A 145 10.25 2.35 -24.14
C GLY A 145 9.13 3.01 -23.31
N ASP A 146 9.30 3.13 -22.00
CA ASP A 146 8.26 3.68 -21.11
C ASP A 146 8.87 4.27 -19.82
N VAL A 147 8.20 5.30 -19.28
CA VAL A 147 8.50 5.92 -17.99
C VAL A 147 7.21 6.02 -17.18
N ARG A 148 7.16 5.26 -16.09
CA ARG A 148 6.01 5.13 -15.21
C ARG A 148 6.43 5.08 -13.75
N GLY A 149 5.49 5.45 -12.88
CA GLY A 149 5.68 5.62 -11.44
C GLY A 149 4.83 6.78 -10.93
#